data_AF-A0A532AJM4-F1
#
_entry.id   AF-A0A532AJM4-F1
#
_cell.length_a   1.000
_cell.length_b   1.000
_cell.length_c   1.000
_cell.angle_alpha   90.00
_cell.angle_beta   90.00
_cell.angle_gamma   90.00
#
_symmetry.space_group_name_H-M   'P 1'
#
loop_
_entity.id
_entity.type
_entity.pdbx_description
1 polymer ?
#
loop_
_entity_poly.entity_id
_entity_poly.type
_entity_poly.pdbx_seq_one_letter_code
_entity_poly.pdbx_strand_id
1 'polypeptide(L)'
;MQLSMWTYPWDVQDLGFEMVERDLVERAGLNMISLAASYHAGRFLQPRSPRRKAYFPEDGTIYFKPTAARWADLAIQPKVADVISQGGDVLGELVRRRDANGLGVSCWTVCL
;
A
#
# COMPACT_ATOMS: atom_id res chain seq x y z
N MET A 1 -9.70 9.94 -17.97
CA MET A 1 -8.84 8.74 -18.09
C MET A 1 -8.18 8.48 -16.74
N GLN A 2 -8.13 7.23 -16.29
CA GLN A 2 -7.47 6.84 -15.03
C GLN A 2 -6.06 6.36 -15.35
N LEU A 3 -5.05 7.05 -14.81
CA LEU A 3 -3.62 6.78 -15.03
C LEU A 3 -2.98 6.50 -13.68
N SER A 4 -2.66 5.23 -13.42
CA SER A 4 -2.27 4.77 -12.08
C SER A 4 -0.95 4.02 -12.07
N MET A 5 -0.13 4.27 -11.05
CA MET A 5 1.02 3.43 -10.73
C MET A 5 0.62 2.33 -9.77
N TRP A 6 0.99 1.09 -10.09
CA TRP A 6 0.84 -0.05 -9.19
C TRP A 6 2.04 -0.09 -8.25
N THR A 7 1.79 -0.07 -6.95
CA THR A 7 2.84 0.00 -5.95
C THR A 7 2.45 -0.75 -4.68
N TYR A 8 3.44 -0.87 -3.79
CA TYR A 8 3.30 -1.58 -2.53
C TYR A 8 3.33 -0.61 -1.34
N PRO A 9 2.60 -0.91 -0.26
CA PRO A 9 2.55 -0.08 0.95
C PRO A 9 3.92 0.25 1.53
N TRP A 10 4.82 -0.72 1.53
CA TRP A 10 6.16 -0.56 2.08
C TRP A 10 7.04 0.39 1.25
N ASP A 11 6.77 0.58 -0.04
CA ASP A 11 7.50 1.54 -0.88
C ASP A 11 7.06 2.96 -0.53
N VAL A 12 5.75 3.16 -0.33
CA VAL A 12 5.19 4.44 0.11
C VAL A 12 5.70 4.82 1.50
N GLN A 13 5.76 3.88 2.43
CA GLN A 13 6.33 4.13 3.76
C GLN A 13 7.83 4.45 3.73
N ASP A 14 8.59 3.80 2.85
CA ASP A 14 10.03 4.04 2.73
C ASP A 14 10.33 5.40 2.10
N LEU A 15 9.56 5.83 1.11
CA LEU A 15 9.76 7.07 0.36
C LEU A 15 9.05 8.28 0.98
N GLY A 16 7.93 8.07 1.67
CA GLY A 16 7.03 9.11 2.15
C GLY A 16 5.94 9.47 1.14
N PHE A 17 4.74 9.78 1.64
CA PHE A 17 3.56 10.09 0.84
C PHE A 17 3.79 11.29 -0.08
N GLU A 18 4.34 12.39 0.44
CA GLU A 18 4.57 13.63 -0.31
C GLU A 18 5.51 13.41 -1.49
N MET A 19 6.58 12.63 -1.28
CA MET A 19 7.53 12.33 -2.35
C MET A 19 6.89 11.48 -3.44
N VAL A 20 6.14 10.45 -3.05
CA VAL A 20 5.45 9.56 -3.98
C VAL A 20 4.40 10.34 -4.79
N GLU A 21 3.54 11.11 -4.12
CA GLU A 21 2.49 11.89 -4.77
C GLU A 21 3.07 12.91 -5.76
N ARG A 22 4.08 13.66 -5.33
CA ARG A 22 4.78 14.61 -6.20
C ARG A 22 5.38 13.93 -7.43
N ASP A 23 6.09 12.81 -7.25
CA ASP A 23 6.73 12.11 -8.36
C ASP A 23 5.69 11.51 -9.33
N LEU A 24 4.57 10.98 -8.82
CA LEU A 24 3.48 10.46 -9.66
C LEU A 24 2.84 11.56 -10.51
N VAL A 25 2.57 12.73 -9.92
CA VAL A 25 1.95 13.86 -10.63
C VAL A 25 2.95 14.54 -11.57
N GLU A 26 4.06 15.04 -11.03
CA GLU A 26 4.94 15.97 -11.73
C GLU A 26 5.89 15.27 -12.70
N ARG A 27 6.30 14.04 -12.41
CA ARG A 27 7.26 13.31 -13.26
C ARG A 27 6.59 12.32 -14.19
N ALA A 28 5.57 11.61 -13.69
CA ALA A 28 4.92 10.55 -14.44
C ALA A 28 3.59 10.98 -15.10
N GLY A 29 3.04 12.16 -14.75
CA GLY A 29 1.76 12.63 -15.30
C GLY A 29 0.56 11.77 -14.90
N LEU A 30 0.64 11.10 -13.75
CA LEU A 30 -0.38 10.19 -13.24
C LEU A 30 -1.36 10.92 -12.32
N ASN A 31 -2.59 10.41 -12.25
CA ASN A 31 -3.66 10.98 -11.43
C ASN A 31 -4.21 9.98 -10.40
N MET A 32 -3.63 8.77 -10.33
CA MET A 32 -4.02 7.73 -9.40
C MET A 32 -2.82 6.92 -8.86
N ILE A 33 -3.05 6.26 -7.73
CA ILE A 33 -2.17 5.26 -7.13
C ILE A 33 -2.95 3.96 -6.87
N SER A 34 -2.39 2.82 -7.27
CA SER A 34 -2.94 1.49 -7.09
C SER A 34 -2.14 0.71 -6.06
N LEU A 35 -2.67 0.57 -4.84
CA LEU A 35 -1.96 -0.04 -3.72
C LEU A 35 -2.24 -1.54 -3.58
N ALA A 36 -1.20 -2.34 -3.32
CA ALA A 36 -1.36 -3.74 -2.95
C ALA A 36 -2.10 -3.85 -1.61
N ALA A 37 -3.32 -4.38 -1.62
CA ALA A 37 -4.12 -4.58 -0.40
C ALA A 37 -3.94 -5.99 0.20
N SER A 38 -3.61 -6.98 -0.63
CA SER A 38 -3.29 -8.36 -0.25
C SER A 38 -2.27 -8.93 -1.23
N TYR A 39 -1.22 -9.58 -0.73
CA TYR A 39 -0.12 -10.05 -1.57
C TYR A 39 0.61 -11.27 -0.95
N HIS A 40 1.29 -12.05 -1.79
CA HIS A 40 2.10 -13.22 -1.39
C HIS A 40 3.53 -12.81 -0.98
N ALA A 41 4.28 -13.71 -0.35
CA ALA A 41 5.68 -13.45 -0.07
C ALA A 41 6.54 -13.43 -1.35
N GLY A 42 7.64 -12.68 -1.33
CA GLY A 42 8.58 -12.59 -2.43
C GLY A 42 9.89 -11.95 -2.01
N ARG A 43 10.72 -11.59 -3.00
CA ARG A 43 11.93 -10.78 -2.79
C ARG A 43 11.90 -9.59 -3.73
N PHE A 44 11.82 -8.40 -3.17
CA PHE A 44 11.72 -7.15 -3.92
C PHE A 44 13.00 -6.33 -3.77
N LEU A 45 13.53 -5.84 -4.89
CA LEU A 45 14.58 -4.83 -4.87
C LEU A 45 13.95 -3.45 -4.70
N GLN A 46 14.56 -2.63 -3.85
CA GLN A 46 14.10 -1.27 -3.57
C GLN A 46 15.24 -0.26 -3.79
N PRO A 47 15.61 0.03 -5.05
CA PRO A 47 16.74 0.91 -5.34
C PRO A 47 16.57 2.30 -4.73
N ARG A 48 15.33 2.82 -4.77
CA ARG A 48 14.98 4.17 -4.30
C ARG A 48 14.74 4.28 -2.80
N SER A 49 14.52 3.18 -2.09
CA SER A 49 14.25 3.25 -0.65
C SER A 49 15.49 3.75 0.11
N PRO A 50 15.36 4.75 0.99
CA PRO A 50 16.44 5.19 1.86
C PRO A 50 16.63 4.24 3.06
N ARG A 51 15.68 3.34 3.33
CA ARG A 51 15.69 2.48 4.53
C ARG A 51 16.28 1.10 4.28
N ARG A 52 15.98 0.49 3.13
CA ARG A 52 16.37 -0.89 2.80
C ARG A 52 16.46 -1.08 1.30
N LYS A 53 17.36 -1.95 0.83
CA LYS A 53 17.56 -2.21 -0.61
C LYS A 53 16.92 -3.51 -1.09
N ALA A 54 16.57 -4.39 -0.17
CA ALA A 54 15.79 -5.58 -0.42
C ALA A 54 14.67 -5.68 0.62
N TYR A 55 13.50 -6.13 0.20
CA TYR A 55 12.37 -6.36 1.07
C TYR A 55 11.77 -7.75 0.84
N PHE A 56 11.44 -8.41 1.95
CA PHE A 56 10.86 -9.74 2.02
C PHE A 56 9.51 -9.62 2.75
N PRO A 57 8.39 -9.48 2.03
CA PRO A 57 7.08 -9.43 2.66
C PRO A 57 6.70 -10.75 3.34
N GLU A 58 5.83 -10.64 4.33
CA GLU A 58 5.21 -11.80 4.96
C GLU A 58 4.19 -12.45 4.02
N ASP A 59 4.19 -13.78 4.01
CA ASP A 59 3.30 -14.54 3.13
C ASP A 59 1.83 -14.48 3.58
N GLY A 60 0.94 -14.41 2.60
CA GLY A 60 -0.52 -14.46 2.79
C GLY A 60 -1.08 -13.36 3.70
N THR A 61 -0.56 -12.14 3.61
CA THR A 61 -0.95 -11.02 4.48
C THR A 61 -1.73 -9.93 3.75
N ILE A 62 -2.58 -9.23 4.51
CA ILE A 62 -3.20 -7.98 4.08
C ILE A 62 -2.38 -6.78 4.52
N TYR A 63 -2.47 -5.70 3.74
CA TYR A 63 -1.70 -4.49 3.95
C TYR A 63 -2.55 -3.23 4.18
N PHE A 64 -3.62 -3.38 4.95
CA PHE A 64 -4.45 -2.28 5.45
C PHE A 64 -5.00 -2.67 6.82
N LYS A 65 -5.56 -1.72 7.57
CA LYS A 65 -6.23 -2.04 8.84
C LYS A 65 -7.66 -2.52 8.58
N PRO A 66 -8.00 -3.80 8.82
CA PRO A 66 -9.35 -4.29 8.58
C PRO A 66 -10.31 -3.78 9.65
N THR A 67 -11.58 -3.60 9.29
CA THR A 67 -12.65 -3.35 10.27
C THR A 67 -12.92 -4.63 11.06
N ALA A 68 -12.46 -4.71 12.31
CA ALA A 68 -12.56 -5.92 13.14
C ALA A 68 -13.98 -6.51 13.25
N ALA A 69 -15.01 -5.65 13.35
CA ALA A 69 -16.40 -6.09 13.43
C ALA A 69 -16.89 -6.90 12.21
N ARG A 70 -16.25 -6.73 11.03
CA ARG A 70 -16.59 -7.53 9.82
C ARG A 70 -16.10 -8.98 9.90
N TRP A 71 -15.19 -9.26 10.84
CA TRP A 71 -14.54 -10.56 10.97
C TRP A 71 -14.86 -11.26 12.29
N ALA A 72 -15.55 -10.62 13.23
CA ALA A 72 -15.71 -11.09 14.62
C ALA A 72 -16.23 -12.54 14.73
N ASP A 73 -17.16 -12.93 13.86
CA ASP A 73 -17.82 -14.25 13.90
C ASP A 73 -17.29 -15.24 12.84
N LEU A 74 -16.18 -14.91 12.17
CA LEU A 74 -15.61 -15.76 11.12
C LEU A 74 -14.47 -16.63 11.65
N ALA A 75 -14.44 -17.90 11.24
CA ALA A 75 -13.35 -18.81 11.59
C ALA A 75 -12.00 -18.37 10.98
N ILE A 76 -12.03 -17.79 9.78
CA ILE A 76 -10.85 -17.26 9.10
C ILE A 76 -10.71 -15.78 9.44
N GLN A 77 -9.59 -15.44 10.07
CA GLN A 77 -9.21 -14.07 10.41
C GLN A 77 -8.14 -13.55 9.45
N PRO A 78 -8.15 -12.24 9.10
CA PRO A 78 -7.14 -11.68 8.24
C PRO A 78 -5.81 -11.57 8.99
N LYS A 79 -4.72 -12.02 8.35
CA LYS A 79 -3.37 -11.79 8.86
C LYS A 79 -2.87 -10.43 8.37
N VAL A 80 -2.76 -9.46 9.28
CA VAL A 80 -2.23 -8.12 8.96
C VAL A 80 -0.70 -8.17 8.98
N ALA A 81 -0.06 -7.67 7.93
CA ALA A 81 1.40 -7.59 7.88
C ALA A 81 1.98 -6.65 8.96
N ASP A 82 3.09 -7.03 9.57
CA ASP A 82 3.82 -6.26 10.59
C ASP A 82 4.21 -4.87 10.10
N VAL A 83 4.51 -4.76 8.81
CA VAL A 83 4.84 -3.47 8.17
C VAL A 83 3.69 -2.46 8.25
N ILE A 84 2.44 -2.91 8.35
CA ILE A 84 1.27 -2.06 8.59
C ILE A 84 1.00 -1.88 10.07
N SER A 85 1.12 -2.95 10.86
CA SER A 85 0.96 -2.89 12.32
C SER A 85 1.91 -1.90 12.97
N GLN A 86 3.16 -1.84 12.50
CA GLN A 86 4.22 -0.96 13.01
C GLN A 86 4.37 0.34 12.20
N GLY A 87 4.20 0.27 10.88
CA GLY A 87 4.44 1.40 9.97
C GLY A 87 3.21 2.26 9.64
N GLY A 88 2.03 1.86 10.11
CA GLY A 88 0.79 2.60 9.93
C GLY A 88 -0.03 2.18 8.71
N ASP A 89 -1.29 2.61 8.70
CA ASP A 89 -2.28 2.28 7.66
C ASP A 89 -2.08 3.15 6.41
N VAL A 90 -1.27 2.66 5.48
CA VAL A 90 -0.94 3.35 4.22
C VAL A 90 -2.19 3.58 3.37
N LEU A 91 -3.06 2.58 3.27
CA LEU A 91 -4.30 2.72 2.51
C LEU A 91 -5.21 3.77 3.13
N GLY A 92 -5.37 3.74 4.46
CA GLY A 92 -6.16 4.73 5.19
C GLY A 92 -5.65 6.15 5.00
N GLU A 93 -4.33 6.35 4.94
CA GLU A 93 -3.74 7.67 4.67
C GLU A 93 -3.92 8.12 3.22
N LEU A 94 -3.70 7.24 2.23
CA LEU A 94 -3.98 7.57 0.82
C LEU A 94 -5.44 7.96 0.60
N VAL A 95 -6.37 7.26 1.27
CA VAL A 95 -7.80 7.58 1.25
C VAL A 95 -8.07 8.98 1.81
N ARG A 96 -7.50 9.33 2.97
CA ARG A 96 -7.63 10.69 3.54
C ARG A 96 -7.10 11.78 2.60
N ARG A 97 -5.96 11.53 1.96
CA ARG A 97 -5.34 12.48 1.02
C ARG A 97 -6.16 12.67 -0.25
N ARG A 98 -6.70 11.58 -0.81
CA ARG A 98 -7.68 11.63 -1.91
C ARG A 98 -8.88 12.50 -1.54
N ASP A 99 -9.43 12.29 -0.34
CA ASP A 99 -10.60 13.04 0.12
C ASP A 99 -10.29 14.53 0.32
N ALA A 100 -9.02 14.87 0.53
CA ALA A 100 -8.46 16.23 0.49
C ALA A 100 -7.99 16.67 -0.92
N ASN A 101 -8.64 16.19 -1.98
CA ASN A 101 -8.36 16.51 -3.39
C ASN A 101 -7.00 16.01 -3.93
N GLY A 102 -6.40 14.99 -3.30
CA GLY A 102 -5.20 14.32 -3.77
C GLY A 102 -5.43 13.33 -4.93
N LEU A 103 -4.46 12.42 -5.13
CA LEU A 103 -4.53 11.37 -6.15
C LEU A 103 -5.75 10.46 -5.93
N GLY A 104 -6.35 9.98 -7.02
CA GLY A 104 -7.32 8.90 -6.93
C GLY A 104 -6.66 7.62 -6.41
N VAL A 105 -7.42 6.79 -5.69
CA VAL A 105 -6.89 5.59 -5.03
C VAL A 105 -7.66 4.37 -5.49
N SER A 106 -6.94 3.35 -5.94
CA SER A 106 -7.45 2.00 -6.18
C SER A 106 -6.61 0.97 -5.44
N CYS A 107 -7.15 -0.23 -5.27
CA CYS A 107 -6.44 -1.35 -4.67
C CYS A 107 -6.37 -2.51 -5.65
N TRP A 108 -5.34 -3.32 -5.49
CA TRP A 108 -5.20 -4.60 -6.17
C TRP A 108 -4.83 -5.69 -5.16
N THR A 109 -5.23 -6.92 -5.48
CA THR A 109 -5.05 -8.08 -4.60
C THR A 109 -4.55 -9.25 -5.43
N VAL A 110 -3.61 -10.02 -4.87
CA VAL A 110 -3.32 -11.36 -5.38
C VAL A 110 -4.09 -12.36 -4.52
N CYS A 111 -4.99 -13.09 -5.16
CA CYS A 111 -5.67 -14.24 -4.57
C CYS A 111 -4.76 -15.46 -4.76
N LEU A 112 -4.55 -16.22 -3.69
CA LEU A 112 -3.99 -17.57 -3.75
C LEU A 112 -5.11 -18.55 -4.08
#